data_AF-U3IPE0-F1
#
_entry.id   AF-U3IPE0-F1
#
_cell.length_a   1.000
_cell.length_b   1.000
_cell.length_c   1.000
_cell.angle_alpha   90.00
_cell.angle_beta   90.00
_cell.angle_gamma   90.00
#
_symmetry.space_group_name_H-M   'P 1'
#
loop_
_entity.id
_entity.type
_entity.pdbx_description
1 polymer ?
#
loop_
_entity_poly.entity_id
_entity_poly.type
_entity_poly.pdbx_seq_one_letter_code
_entity_poly.pdbx_strand_id
1 'polypeptide(L)'
;MHFLSFFHSFVTCVMMLLTHKPGTDGFAVPAPSHPVLAAVGEAAVLPCCPDLGASAQPSEVSWLQMPHSSLVHHYSEQKGQDREQTPEYRGRTELLMHRIRQGCMDLRLSAVRASDEGQYTCLVRHGISYREAQLELKVTAMGSAPHISMENIQGGTRIVCRSSGWYPEPQVLWRDSSHQHIPSEAENRSQDARGLFEAQSTLLVVGSTPKDLSCVVRNTYLNEEKETAFQTSDFLRGASPGMVVPSVILTVFGVIGFIAYLLKIKGWKRFADKLGKANMTLDPDTAHPWLLLSKDGKGVRWGEEWQKWPEGPERFDTWCCVLGYEGFTSGQHTWEVTVDSAKSWGVGLARASLQRKGRIPLSPQEGLWAVVKLDKVFRALTSPKCTPLPLTCIPRRMRVSLDYEKGQVAFSNADTDVPIFTFLPASFKGERIHLWLWVWDKESWLRLSP
;
A
#
# COMPACT_ATOMS: atom_id res chain seq x y z
N MET A 1 -31.18 15.70 91.58
CA MET A 1 -29.92 15.86 90.83
C MET A 1 -29.59 14.71 89.86
N HIS A 2 -30.32 13.58 89.83
CA HIS A 2 -30.01 12.46 88.92
C HIS A 2 -30.62 12.57 87.50
N PHE A 3 -31.71 13.33 87.31
CA PHE A 3 -32.37 13.47 86.01
C PHE A 3 -31.59 14.34 85.01
N LEU A 4 -30.92 15.41 85.48
CA LEU A 4 -30.10 16.27 84.60
C LEU A 4 -28.81 15.60 84.12
N SER A 5 -28.23 14.70 84.91
CA SER A 5 -27.04 13.94 84.53
C SER A 5 -27.36 12.87 83.48
N PHE A 6 -28.50 12.21 83.60
CA PHE A 6 -28.95 11.21 82.62
C PHE A 6 -29.33 11.86 81.28
N PHE A 7 -29.95 13.04 81.32
CA PHE A 7 -30.28 13.80 80.10
C PHE A 7 -29.02 14.31 79.40
N HIS A 8 -28.01 14.78 80.15
CA HIS A 8 -26.72 15.17 79.55
C HIS A 8 -25.99 13.97 78.93
N SER A 9 -25.96 12.81 79.61
CA SER A 9 -25.28 11.61 79.09
C SER A 9 -25.98 11.00 77.88
N PHE A 10 -27.32 11.10 77.83
CA PHE A 10 -28.11 10.61 76.70
C PHE A 10 -27.99 11.55 75.49
N VAL A 11 -28.04 12.87 75.71
CA VAL A 11 -27.85 13.87 74.65
C VAL A 11 -26.43 13.86 74.11
N THR A 12 -25.39 13.66 74.94
CA THR A 12 -24.01 13.52 74.44
C THR A 12 -23.80 12.22 73.67
N CYS A 13 -24.42 11.11 74.07
CA CYS A 13 -24.35 9.84 73.34
C CYS A 13 -25.08 9.90 71.99
N VAL A 14 -26.27 10.52 71.95
CA VAL A 14 -27.03 10.73 70.70
C VAL A 14 -26.32 11.74 69.78
N MET A 15 -25.69 12.79 70.33
CA MET A 15 -24.89 13.73 69.53
C MET A 15 -23.58 13.10 69.03
N MET A 16 -22.95 12.19 69.77
CA MET A 16 -21.81 11.40 69.26
C MET A 16 -22.25 10.41 68.17
N LEU A 17 -23.43 9.80 68.29
CA LEU A 17 -23.98 8.91 67.25
C LEU A 17 -24.48 9.67 66.01
N LEU A 18 -24.91 10.93 66.15
CA LEU A 18 -25.33 11.80 65.04
C LEU A 18 -24.17 12.58 64.39
N THR A 19 -23.00 12.67 65.05
CA THR A 19 -21.77 13.27 64.50
C THR A 19 -20.77 12.25 63.99
N HIS A 20 -20.90 10.98 64.40
CA HIS A 20 -20.23 9.86 63.75
C HIS A 20 -20.98 9.47 62.48
N LYS A 21 -20.96 10.35 61.47
CA LYS A 21 -21.00 9.84 60.10
C LYS A 21 -19.91 8.77 60.02
N PRO A 22 -20.16 7.56 59.50
CA PRO A 22 -19.04 6.73 59.10
C PRO A 22 -18.22 7.63 58.18
N GLY A 23 -17.01 7.99 58.63
CA GLY A 23 -16.05 8.64 57.78
C GLY A 23 -15.75 7.64 56.69
N THR A 24 -16.53 7.67 55.62
CA THR A 24 -16.00 7.35 54.31
C THR A 24 -14.95 8.41 54.07
N ASP A 25 -13.73 8.14 54.54
CA ASP A 25 -12.49 8.63 53.94
C ASP A 25 -12.48 8.09 52.51
N GLY A 26 -13.38 8.65 51.69
CA GLY A 26 -13.40 8.52 50.25
C GLY A 26 -12.33 9.48 49.76
N PHE A 27 -11.07 9.07 49.91
CA PHE A 27 -9.99 9.69 49.15
C PHE A 27 -10.31 9.41 47.68
N ALA A 28 -10.91 10.39 47.02
CA ALA A 28 -11.06 10.42 45.58
C ALA A 28 -9.66 10.37 44.99
N VAL A 29 -9.40 9.37 44.17
CA VAL A 29 -8.15 9.22 43.44
C VAL A 29 -8.01 10.43 42.50
N PRO A 30 -6.82 11.04 42.35
CA PRO A 30 -6.65 12.12 41.39
C PRO A 30 -7.06 11.64 40.00
N ALA A 31 -8.14 12.22 39.48
CA ALA A 31 -8.58 12.00 38.11
C ALA A 31 -7.44 12.40 37.16
N PRO A 32 -7.25 11.68 36.04
CA PRO A 32 -6.28 12.09 35.02
C PRO A 32 -6.54 13.53 34.59
N SER A 33 -5.47 14.33 34.43
CA SER A 33 -5.58 15.77 34.13
C SER A 33 -6.21 16.08 32.78
N HIS A 34 -6.28 15.10 31.88
CA HIS A 34 -6.87 15.20 30.55
C HIS A 34 -7.73 13.96 30.25
N PRO A 35 -8.84 14.13 29.50
CA PRO A 35 -9.65 13.00 29.06
C PRO A 35 -8.83 12.06 28.20
N VAL A 36 -9.11 10.75 28.31
CA VAL A 36 -8.47 9.74 27.46
C VAL A 36 -9.08 9.84 26.07
N LEU A 37 -8.27 10.07 25.05
CA LEU A 37 -8.73 10.13 23.66
C LEU A 37 -8.44 8.80 22.96
N ALA A 38 -9.43 8.24 22.29
CA ALA A 38 -9.30 6.97 21.56
C ALA A 38 -9.99 7.01 20.20
N ALA A 39 -9.35 6.44 19.18
CA ALA A 39 -9.93 6.32 17.85
C ALA A 39 -10.86 5.11 17.74
N VAL A 40 -11.95 5.23 16.98
CA VAL A 40 -12.86 4.12 16.69
C VAL A 40 -12.10 2.97 15.99
N GLY A 41 -12.27 1.75 16.49
CA GLY A 41 -11.59 0.54 16.01
C GLY A 41 -10.25 0.25 16.70
N GLU A 42 -9.64 1.24 17.35
CA GLU A 42 -8.38 1.08 18.09
C GLU A 42 -8.61 0.54 19.51
N ALA A 43 -7.52 0.28 20.25
CA ALA A 43 -7.57 -0.05 21.66
C ALA A 43 -7.26 1.17 22.54
N ALA A 44 -8.03 1.37 23.61
CA ALA A 44 -7.81 2.39 24.63
C ALA A 44 -7.37 1.76 25.95
N VAL A 45 -6.49 2.42 26.68
CA VAL A 45 -6.14 2.06 28.06
C VAL A 45 -6.71 3.11 29.00
N LEU A 46 -7.61 2.67 29.88
CA LEU A 46 -8.27 3.49 30.88
C LEU A 46 -7.47 3.37 32.19
N PRO A 47 -6.72 4.41 32.60
CA PRO A 47 -5.87 4.34 33.78
C PRO A 47 -6.68 4.43 35.07
N CYS A 48 -6.33 3.61 36.05
CA CYS A 48 -6.88 3.67 37.40
C CYS A 48 -5.81 3.28 38.42
N CYS A 49 -5.14 4.28 39.00
CA CYS A 49 -4.11 4.06 40.02
C CYS A 49 -4.57 4.67 41.35
N PRO A 50 -5.46 3.99 42.09
CA PRO A 50 -5.81 4.44 43.44
C PRO A 50 -4.57 4.44 44.33
N ASP A 51 -4.45 5.44 45.19
CA ASP A 51 -3.42 5.46 46.23
C ASP A 51 -3.76 4.41 47.30
N LEU A 52 -3.37 3.18 47.00
CA LEU A 52 -3.41 2.05 47.90
C LEU A 52 -2.01 1.96 48.48
N GLY A 53 -1.84 2.39 49.74
CA GLY A 53 -0.55 2.42 50.43
C GLY A 53 0.32 1.18 50.13
N ALA A 54 1.64 1.40 50.03
CA ALA A 54 2.59 0.45 49.44
C ALA A 54 2.33 -1.03 49.81
N SER A 55 2.06 -1.86 48.78
CA SER A 55 1.90 -3.33 48.84
C SER A 55 0.49 -3.92 49.06
N ALA A 56 -0.58 -3.14 48.89
CA ALA A 56 -1.96 -3.65 48.92
C ALA A 56 -2.43 -4.20 47.56
N GLN A 57 -2.79 -5.49 47.47
CA GLN A 57 -3.44 -6.08 46.28
C GLN A 57 -4.97 -5.94 46.38
N PRO A 58 -5.67 -5.57 45.29
CA PRO A 58 -7.11 -5.41 45.33
C PRO A 58 -7.83 -6.76 45.40
N SER A 59 -8.86 -6.85 46.26
CA SER A 59 -9.70 -8.04 46.38
C SER A 59 -10.77 -8.11 45.29
N GLU A 60 -11.26 -6.94 44.85
CA GLU A 60 -12.32 -6.79 43.85
C GLU A 60 -12.09 -5.49 43.06
N VAL A 61 -12.25 -5.54 41.74
CA VAL A 61 -12.16 -4.37 40.85
C VAL A 61 -13.37 -4.37 39.92
N SER A 62 -14.08 -3.26 39.85
CA SER A 62 -15.24 -3.08 38.96
C SER A 62 -15.12 -1.80 38.16
N TRP A 63 -15.22 -1.91 36.86
CA TRP A 63 -15.32 -0.77 35.94
C TRP A 63 -16.77 -0.57 35.53
N LEU A 64 -17.27 0.64 35.72
CA LEU A 64 -18.65 1.03 35.43
C LEU A 64 -18.67 2.20 34.44
N GLN A 65 -19.58 2.17 33.47
CA GLN A 65 -19.87 3.30 32.60
C GLN A 65 -21.11 4.05 33.12
N MET A 66 -20.96 5.35 33.33
CA MET A 66 -22.01 6.26 33.80
C MET A 66 -22.75 6.91 32.61
N PRO A 67 -24.05 7.28 32.75
CA PRO A 67 -24.85 7.29 33.99
C PRO A 67 -25.56 5.96 34.30
N HIS A 68 -25.66 5.04 33.34
CA HIS A 68 -26.45 3.81 33.48
C HIS A 68 -25.82 2.77 34.43
N SER A 69 -24.63 3.04 34.96
CA SER A 69 -23.86 2.11 35.80
C SER A 69 -23.64 0.75 35.13
N SER A 70 -23.45 0.76 33.79
CA SER A 70 -23.22 -0.45 33.00
C SER A 70 -21.91 -1.10 33.40
N LEU A 71 -21.92 -2.41 33.70
CA LEU A 71 -20.73 -3.14 34.13
C LEU A 71 -19.80 -3.44 32.93
N VAL A 72 -18.74 -2.64 32.82
CA VAL A 72 -17.74 -2.70 31.75
C VAL A 72 -16.77 -3.85 31.96
N HIS A 73 -16.29 -4.07 33.18
CA HIS A 73 -15.40 -5.16 33.52
C HIS A 73 -15.46 -5.45 35.03
N HIS A 74 -15.34 -6.72 35.40
CA HIS A 74 -15.32 -7.14 36.80
C HIS A 74 -14.20 -8.16 37.01
N TYR A 75 -13.43 -7.96 38.09
CA TYR A 75 -12.39 -8.87 38.53
C TYR A 75 -12.54 -9.12 40.03
N SER A 76 -12.46 -10.38 40.43
CA SER A 76 -12.47 -10.82 41.83
C SER A 76 -11.42 -11.91 42.04
N GLU A 77 -10.70 -11.84 43.16
CA GLU A 77 -9.72 -12.87 43.53
C GLU A 77 -10.40 -14.20 43.91
N GLN A 78 -11.64 -14.16 44.41
CA GLN A 78 -12.42 -15.33 44.75
C GLN A 78 -13.05 -15.94 43.49
N LYS A 79 -12.51 -17.08 43.02
CA LYS A 79 -13.09 -17.86 41.93
C LYS A 79 -14.55 -18.23 42.23
N GLY A 80 -15.48 -17.77 41.41
CA GLY A 80 -16.91 -18.14 41.48
C GLY A 80 -17.90 -16.98 41.54
N GLN A 81 -17.44 -15.72 41.53
CA GLN A 81 -18.29 -14.53 41.58
C GLN A 81 -18.14 -13.68 40.30
N ASP A 82 -18.34 -14.31 39.14
CA ASP A 82 -18.38 -13.58 37.87
C ASP A 82 -19.72 -12.84 37.77
N ARG A 83 -19.67 -11.52 37.91
CA ARG A 83 -20.82 -10.66 37.63
C ARG A 83 -21.07 -10.64 36.12
N GLU A 84 -22.34 -10.63 35.73
CA GLU A 84 -22.70 -10.58 34.32
C GLU A 84 -22.30 -9.22 33.72
N GLN A 85 -21.28 -9.27 32.86
CA GLN A 85 -20.80 -8.12 32.11
C GLN A 85 -21.83 -7.71 31.04
N THR A 86 -22.00 -6.40 30.85
CA THR A 86 -22.91 -5.88 29.82
C THR A 86 -22.47 -6.38 28.43
N PRO A 87 -23.39 -6.88 27.57
CA PRO A 87 -23.04 -7.55 26.33
C PRO A 87 -22.13 -6.77 25.38
N GLU A 88 -22.21 -5.44 25.35
CA GLU A 88 -21.44 -4.56 24.47
C GLU A 88 -19.93 -4.58 24.75
N TYR A 89 -19.53 -4.94 25.98
CA TYR A 89 -18.15 -4.99 26.44
C TYR A 89 -17.55 -6.41 26.49
N ARG A 90 -18.39 -7.43 26.33
CA ARG A 90 -17.97 -8.83 26.42
C ARG A 90 -16.90 -9.15 25.38
N GLY A 91 -15.76 -9.68 25.84
CA GLY A 91 -14.62 -10.03 24.98
C GLY A 91 -13.82 -8.85 24.43
N ARG A 92 -14.14 -7.61 24.83
CA ARG A 92 -13.42 -6.40 24.44
C ARG A 92 -12.59 -5.79 25.56
N THR A 93 -12.80 -6.21 26.81
CA THR A 93 -12.14 -5.63 27.98
C THR A 93 -11.16 -6.60 28.62
N GLU A 94 -9.99 -6.09 29.00
CA GLU A 94 -8.92 -6.87 29.63
C GLU A 94 -8.24 -6.02 30.72
N LEU A 95 -8.15 -6.56 31.94
CA LEU A 95 -7.41 -5.91 33.02
C LEU A 95 -5.90 -6.19 32.88
N LEU A 96 -5.08 -5.14 32.92
CA LEU A 96 -3.63 -5.25 32.72
C LEU A 96 -2.91 -5.82 33.95
N MET A 97 -2.82 -7.14 34.04
CA MET A 97 -2.28 -7.88 35.20
C MET A 97 -0.87 -7.42 35.64
N HIS A 98 -0.02 -6.97 34.71
CA HIS A 98 1.32 -6.48 35.03
C HIS A 98 1.32 -5.14 35.81
N ARG A 99 0.28 -4.31 35.64
CA ARG A 99 0.11 -3.01 36.31
C ARG A 99 -0.46 -3.17 37.73
N ILE A 100 -1.17 -4.26 38.01
CA ILE A 100 -1.74 -4.54 39.33
C ILE A 100 -0.64 -4.65 40.40
N ARG A 101 0.53 -5.21 40.04
CA ARG A 101 1.69 -5.28 40.94
C ARG A 101 2.24 -3.90 41.34
N GLN A 102 1.91 -2.87 40.56
CA GLN A 102 2.29 -1.48 40.78
C GLN A 102 1.17 -0.67 41.45
N GLY A 103 0.07 -1.31 41.84
CA GLY A 103 -1.10 -0.66 42.44
C GLY A 103 -2.08 -0.03 41.43
N CYS A 104 -1.94 -0.33 40.13
CA CYS A 104 -2.79 0.23 39.07
C CYS A 104 -3.68 -0.84 38.41
N MET A 105 -4.96 -0.52 38.28
CA MET A 105 -6.06 -1.37 37.81
C MET A 105 -6.51 -0.93 36.41
N ASP A 106 -5.53 -0.75 35.53
CA ASP A 106 -5.78 -0.20 34.21
C ASP A 106 -6.53 -1.18 33.33
N LEU A 107 -7.58 -0.68 32.68
CA LEU A 107 -8.42 -1.48 31.80
C LEU A 107 -8.07 -1.19 30.35
N ARG A 108 -7.77 -2.24 29.59
CA ARG A 108 -7.68 -2.17 28.13
C ARG A 108 -9.06 -2.44 27.53
N LEU A 109 -9.58 -1.49 26.77
CA LEU A 109 -10.79 -1.63 25.95
C LEU A 109 -10.38 -1.74 24.48
N SER A 110 -10.70 -2.86 23.83
CA SER A 110 -10.35 -3.16 22.45
C SER A 110 -11.50 -2.84 21.49
N ALA A 111 -11.15 -2.43 20.27
CA ALA A 111 -12.08 -2.09 19.19
C ALA A 111 -13.11 -1.04 19.63
N VAL A 112 -12.64 0.13 20.07
CA VAL A 112 -13.46 1.23 20.60
C VAL A 112 -14.57 1.63 19.62
N ARG A 113 -15.77 1.91 20.13
CA ARG A 113 -16.97 2.31 19.40
C ARG A 113 -17.39 3.71 19.84
N ALA A 114 -18.16 4.41 19.00
CA ALA A 114 -18.76 5.70 19.35
C ALA A 114 -19.58 5.64 20.66
N SER A 115 -20.32 4.55 20.87
CA SER A 115 -21.13 4.31 22.09
C SER A 115 -20.31 4.14 23.37
N ASP A 116 -19.00 3.90 23.27
CA ASP A 116 -18.14 3.76 24.43
C ASP A 116 -17.77 5.12 25.03
N GLU A 117 -18.00 6.23 24.31
CA GLU A 117 -17.79 7.57 24.84
C GLU A 117 -18.59 7.81 26.12
N GLY A 118 -17.96 8.41 27.12
CA GLY A 118 -18.63 8.75 28.36
C GLY A 118 -17.71 8.73 29.58
N GLN A 119 -18.35 8.79 30.73
CA GLN A 119 -17.67 8.76 32.02
C GLN A 119 -17.55 7.34 32.53
N TYR A 120 -16.34 6.96 32.95
CA TYR A 120 -16.03 5.67 33.53
C TYR A 120 -15.65 5.86 34.99
N THR A 121 -16.16 4.97 35.83
CA THR A 121 -15.80 4.89 37.25
C THR A 121 -15.12 3.55 37.51
N CYS A 122 -13.89 3.61 38.00
CA CYS A 122 -13.14 2.47 38.50
C CYS A 122 -13.38 2.36 40.01
N LEU A 123 -13.98 1.24 40.44
CA LEU A 123 -14.21 0.92 41.84
C LEU A 123 -13.26 -0.19 42.26
N VAL A 124 -12.48 0.08 43.30
CA VAL A 124 -11.50 -0.87 43.84
C VAL A 124 -11.80 -1.14 45.30
N ARG A 125 -11.88 -2.42 45.64
CA ARG A 125 -12.03 -2.89 47.01
C ARG A 125 -10.72 -3.45 47.54
N HIS A 126 -10.32 -3.00 48.72
CA HIS A 126 -9.18 -3.55 49.46
C HIS A 126 -9.61 -3.80 50.92
N GLY A 127 -9.78 -5.08 51.30
CA GLY A 127 -10.35 -5.45 52.59
C GLY A 127 -11.80 -4.97 52.75
N ILE A 128 -12.03 -4.02 53.66
CA ILE A 128 -13.34 -3.41 53.92
C ILE A 128 -13.52 -2.02 53.28
N SER A 129 -12.46 -1.42 52.73
CA SER A 129 -12.52 -0.09 52.13
C SER A 129 -12.75 -0.16 50.63
N TYR A 130 -13.48 0.84 50.13
CA TYR A 130 -13.66 1.08 48.70
C TYR A 130 -12.95 2.39 48.33
N ARG A 131 -12.36 2.40 47.14
CA ARG A 131 -11.76 3.56 46.49
C ARG A 131 -12.37 3.67 45.10
N GLU A 132 -12.64 4.91 44.69
CA GLU A 132 -13.15 5.19 43.35
C GLU A 132 -12.29 6.20 42.61
N ALA A 133 -12.13 5.99 41.30
CA ALA A 133 -11.49 6.90 40.39
C ALA A 133 -12.41 7.13 39.19
N GLN A 134 -12.61 8.39 38.80
CA GLN A 134 -13.40 8.75 37.65
C GLN A 134 -12.51 9.24 36.51
N LEU A 135 -12.87 8.87 35.29
CA LEU A 135 -12.23 9.36 34.08
C LEU A 135 -13.26 9.53 32.97
N GLU A 136 -12.92 10.39 32.02
CA GLU A 136 -13.72 10.60 30.82
C GLU A 136 -12.98 10.01 29.61
N LEU A 137 -13.68 9.16 28.86
CA LEU A 137 -13.23 8.65 27.57
C LEU A 137 -13.89 9.46 26.47
N LYS A 138 -13.08 10.15 25.66
CA LYS A 138 -13.51 10.82 24.42
C LYS A 138 -13.17 9.94 23.23
N VAL A 139 -14.14 9.73 22.35
CA VAL A 139 -13.96 8.90 21.16
C VAL A 139 -13.78 9.81 19.94
N THR A 140 -12.94 9.41 19.00
CA THR A 140 -12.73 10.15 17.74
C THR A 140 -12.72 9.21 16.53
N ALA A 141 -13.18 9.70 15.38
CA ALA A 141 -13.07 9.02 14.11
C ALA A 141 -12.83 10.04 12.99
N MET A 142 -11.84 9.76 12.15
CA MET A 142 -11.55 10.54 10.95
C MET A 142 -12.28 9.92 9.77
N GLY A 143 -13.24 10.67 9.21
CA GLY A 143 -14.07 10.18 8.12
C GLY A 143 -13.39 10.19 6.75
N SER A 144 -14.18 9.97 5.69
CA SER A 144 -13.74 10.00 4.30
C SER A 144 -13.31 11.40 3.85
N ALA A 145 -12.56 11.48 2.75
CA ALA A 145 -12.38 12.77 2.07
C ALA A 145 -13.76 13.31 1.61
N PRO A 146 -14.01 14.63 1.70
CA PRO A 146 -15.27 15.21 1.28
C PRO A 146 -15.48 15.03 -0.23
N HIS A 147 -16.65 14.52 -0.61
CA HIS A 147 -17.07 14.38 -1.98
C HIS A 147 -17.97 15.55 -2.38
N ILE A 148 -17.65 16.22 -3.49
CA ILE A 148 -18.39 17.37 -3.98
C ILE A 148 -19.17 16.96 -5.22
N SER A 149 -20.47 17.26 -5.20
CA SER A 149 -21.40 17.06 -6.31
C SER A 149 -22.09 18.38 -6.64
N MET A 150 -22.43 18.57 -7.91
CA MET A 150 -22.97 19.83 -8.41
C MET A 150 -24.19 19.56 -9.28
N GLU A 151 -25.27 20.30 -9.05
CA GLU A 151 -26.55 20.19 -9.73
C GLU A 151 -27.01 21.57 -10.20
N ASN A 152 -27.31 21.71 -11.49
CA ASN A 152 -27.83 22.96 -12.05
C ASN A 152 -29.33 23.08 -11.78
N ILE A 153 -29.74 24.14 -11.10
CA ILE A 153 -31.16 24.43 -10.84
C ILE A 153 -31.60 25.70 -11.58
N GLN A 154 -32.91 25.88 -11.74
CA GLN A 154 -33.45 27.10 -12.34
C GLN A 154 -33.13 28.30 -11.42
N GLY A 155 -32.14 29.12 -11.82
CA GLY A 155 -31.72 30.31 -11.09
C GLY A 155 -30.36 30.20 -10.37
N GLY A 156 -29.65 29.08 -10.44
CA GLY A 156 -28.34 28.94 -9.82
C GLY A 156 -27.74 27.54 -9.92
N THR A 157 -26.60 27.35 -9.27
CA THR A 157 -25.93 26.05 -9.16
C THR A 157 -25.95 25.58 -7.72
N ARG A 158 -26.51 24.41 -7.46
CA ARG A 158 -26.50 23.74 -6.15
C ARG A 158 -25.24 22.89 -6.04
N ILE A 159 -24.42 23.17 -5.04
CA ILE A 159 -23.18 22.45 -4.76
C ILE A 159 -23.37 21.74 -3.43
N VAL A 160 -23.15 20.42 -3.42
CA VAL A 160 -23.33 19.58 -2.25
C VAL A 160 -22.01 18.91 -1.92
N CYS A 161 -21.50 19.19 -0.72
CA CYS A 161 -20.38 18.48 -0.13
C CYS A 161 -20.88 17.40 0.81
N ARG A 162 -20.38 16.17 0.67
CA ARG A 162 -20.79 15.00 1.45
C ARG A 162 -19.57 14.27 1.98
N SER A 163 -19.55 13.97 3.28
CA SER A 163 -18.48 13.18 3.91
C SER A 163 -19.02 12.30 5.03
N SER A 164 -18.45 11.10 5.19
CA SER A 164 -18.99 10.05 6.07
C SER A 164 -17.94 9.46 7.01
N GLY A 165 -18.37 8.92 8.15
CA GLY A 165 -17.51 8.19 9.08
C GLY A 165 -16.81 9.06 10.13
N TRP A 166 -17.39 10.19 10.51
CA TRP A 166 -16.81 11.12 11.48
C TRP A 166 -17.34 10.89 12.90
N TYR A 167 -16.49 11.11 13.90
CA TYR A 167 -16.92 11.18 15.30
C TYR A 167 -15.94 12.08 16.09
N PRO A 168 -16.39 12.98 16.97
CA PRO A 168 -17.79 13.38 17.18
C PRO A 168 -18.35 14.11 15.94
N GLU A 169 -19.48 14.78 16.08
CA GLU A 169 -20.08 15.57 15.01
C GLU A 169 -19.06 16.54 14.38
N PRO A 170 -18.80 16.43 13.05
CA PRO A 170 -17.79 17.24 12.40
C PRO A 170 -18.32 18.63 12.03
N GLN A 171 -17.41 19.59 11.88
CA GLN A 171 -17.74 20.89 11.29
C GLN A 171 -17.49 20.85 9.79
N VAL A 172 -18.48 21.26 8.99
CA VAL A 172 -18.35 21.37 7.53
C VAL A 172 -18.27 22.86 7.17
N LEU A 173 -17.19 23.25 6.50
CA LEU A 173 -16.86 24.63 6.19
C LEU A 173 -16.58 24.74 4.69
N TRP A 174 -17.13 25.77 4.07
CA TRP A 174 -16.78 26.14 2.70
C TRP A 174 -15.70 27.22 2.74
N ARG A 175 -14.67 27.08 1.90
CA ARG A 175 -13.62 28.09 1.71
C ARG A 175 -13.59 28.55 0.26
N ASP A 176 -13.36 29.84 0.06
CA ASP A 176 -13.01 30.41 -1.24
C ASP A 176 -11.49 30.38 -1.49
N SER A 177 -11.06 30.87 -2.66
CA SER A 177 -9.66 31.02 -3.05
C SER A 177 -8.82 31.90 -2.12
N SER A 178 -9.47 32.70 -1.27
CA SER A 178 -8.82 33.57 -0.27
C SER A 178 -8.79 32.92 1.12
N HIS A 179 -9.17 31.64 1.22
CA HIS A 179 -9.36 30.89 2.47
C HIS A 179 -10.41 31.51 3.42
N GLN A 180 -11.31 32.34 2.90
CA GLN A 180 -12.37 32.95 3.69
C GLN A 180 -13.55 31.99 3.82
N HIS A 181 -14.15 31.94 5.01
CA HIS A 181 -15.30 31.10 5.29
C HIS A 181 -16.56 31.61 4.59
N ILE A 182 -17.21 30.72 3.84
CA ILE A 182 -18.50 30.99 3.19
C ILE A 182 -19.60 30.30 4.01
N PRO A 183 -20.70 30.99 4.35
CA PRO A 183 -21.84 30.36 5.00
C PRO A 183 -22.53 29.35 4.08
N SER A 184 -22.81 28.17 4.62
CA SER A 184 -23.67 27.14 4.05
C SER A 184 -25.13 27.57 4.07
N GLU A 185 -25.92 27.15 3.06
CA GLU A 185 -27.37 27.41 3.06
C GLU A 185 -28.14 26.34 3.84
N ALA A 186 -27.71 25.08 3.73
CA ALA A 186 -28.32 23.97 4.44
C ALA A 186 -27.27 22.94 4.84
N GLU A 187 -27.40 22.43 6.06
CA GLU A 187 -26.57 21.35 6.58
C GLU A 187 -27.47 20.21 7.03
N ASN A 188 -27.26 19.04 6.44
CA ASN A 188 -27.91 17.80 6.82
C ASN A 188 -26.88 16.90 7.48
N ARG A 189 -27.25 16.30 8.60
CA ARG A 189 -26.40 15.39 9.35
C ARG A 189 -27.20 14.15 9.67
N SER A 190 -26.58 13.00 9.49
CA SER A 190 -27.17 11.70 9.80
C SER A 190 -26.14 10.82 10.48
N GLN A 191 -26.59 9.80 11.20
CA GLN A 191 -25.70 8.83 11.86
C GLN A 191 -25.92 7.44 11.26
N ASP A 192 -24.82 6.72 11.04
CA ASP A 192 -24.86 5.33 10.62
C ASP A 192 -25.20 4.39 11.79
N ALA A 193 -25.39 3.11 11.50
CA ALA A 193 -25.69 2.09 12.53
C ALA A 193 -24.58 1.92 13.58
N ARG A 194 -23.38 2.47 13.35
CA ARG A 194 -22.24 2.44 14.28
C ARG A 194 -22.13 3.73 15.10
N GLY A 195 -23.04 4.69 14.90
CA GLY A 195 -23.06 6.00 15.56
C GLY A 195 -22.13 7.04 14.93
N LEU A 196 -21.50 6.74 13.77
CA LEU A 196 -20.63 7.67 13.07
C LEU A 196 -21.45 8.64 12.22
N PHE A 197 -21.02 9.90 12.19
CA PHE A 197 -21.70 10.96 11.47
C PHE A 197 -21.36 10.96 9.98
N GLU A 198 -22.41 11.14 9.18
CA GLU A 198 -22.36 11.58 7.80
C GLU A 198 -22.88 13.01 7.72
N ALA A 199 -22.00 13.90 7.27
CA ALA A 199 -22.28 15.32 7.14
C ALA A 199 -22.43 15.70 5.67
N GLN A 200 -23.47 16.47 5.39
CA GLN A 200 -23.78 16.99 4.08
C GLN A 200 -24.03 18.50 4.20
N SER A 201 -23.30 19.29 3.43
CA SER A 201 -23.47 20.74 3.38
C SER A 201 -23.81 21.17 1.96
N THR A 202 -24.78 22.07 1.82
CA THR A 202 -25.28 22.58 0.55
C THR A 202 -25.01 24.06 0.44
N LEU A 203 -24.42 24.45 -0.69
CA LEU A 203 -24.17 25.83 -1.08
C LEU A 203 -24.91 26.12 -2.39
N LEU A 204 -25.64 27.23 -2.46
CA LEU A 204 -26.29 27.69 -3.68
C LEU A 204 -25.58 28.92 -4.21
N VAL A 205 -25.15 28.82 -5.45
CA VAL A 205 -24.43 29.89 -6.13
C VAL A 205 -25.32 30.49 -7.20
N VAL A 206 -25.76 31.73 -6.98
CA VAL A 206 -26.58 32.52 -7.91
C VAL A 206 -25.66 33.47 -8.68
N GLY A 207 -25.46 33.24 -9.99
CA GLY A 207 -24.56 34.03 -10.84
C GLY A 207 -23.33 33.24 -11.32
N SER A 208 -22.17 33.91 -11.44
CA SER A 208 -20.91 33.26 -11.84
C SER A 208 -20.34 32.43 -10.69
N THR A 209 -20.06 31.15 -10.94
CA THR A 209 -19.41 30.28 -9.96
C THR A 209 -18.05 30.86 -9.55
N PRO A 210 -17.78 31.07 -8.24
CA PRO A 210 -16.45 31.46 -7.77
C PRO A 210 -15.41 30.48 -8.30
N LYS A 211 -14.26 31.00 -8.72
CA LYS A 211 -13.11 30.17 -9.08
C LYS A 211 -12.52 29.63 -7.78
N ASP A 212 -12.28 28.32 -7.75
CA ASP A 212 -11.60 27.61 -6.66
C ASP A 212 -12.37 27.66 -5.32
N LEU A 213 -13.40 26.81 -5.21
CA LEU A 213 -14.08 26.53 -3.95
C LEU A 213 -13.53 25.24 -3.37
N SER A 214 -13.44 25.17 -2.04
CA SER A 214 -13.12 23.95 -1.34
C SER A 214 -14.10 23.66 -0.21
N CYS A 215 -14.39 22.37 -0.04
CA CYS A 215 -15.12 21.88 1.12
C CYS A 215 -14.13 21.29 2.12
N VAL A 216 -14.22 21.75 3.36
CA VAL A 216 -13.38 21.36 4.48
C VAL A 216 -14.25 20.72 5.55
N VAL A 217 -13.87 19.52 5.98
CA VAL A 217 -14.51 18.82 7.09
C VAL A 217 -13.51 18.70 8.23
N ARG A 218 -13.85 19.25 9.39
CA ARG A 218 -12.98 19.36 10.56
C ARG A 218 -13.47 18.50 11.72
N ASN A 219 -12.56 17.74 12.31
CA ASN A 219 -12.78 17.06 13.59
C ASN A 219 -12.50 18.04 14.73
N THR A 220 -13.47 18.25 15.62
CA THR A 220 -13.39 19.24 16.70
C THR A 220 -12.52 18.78 17.89
N TYR A 221 -12.34 17.46 18.08
CA TYR A 221 -11.51 16.91 19.16
C TYR A 221 -10.03 16.86 18.78
N LEU A 222 -9.73 16.40 17.56
CA LEU A 222 -8.36 16.34 17.05
C LEU A 222 -7.88 17.67 16.46
N ASN A 223 -8.81 18.56 16.14
CA ASN A 223 -8.56 19.80 15.41
C ASN A 223 -7.90 19.58 14.03
N GLU A 224 -8.17 18.42 13.42
CA GLU A 224 -7.66 18.00 12.11
C GLU A 224 -8.73 18.19 11.02
N GLU A 225 -8.29 18.50 9.79
CA GLU A 225 -9.15 18.85 8.67
C GLU A 225 -8.91 17.93 7.46
N LYS A 226 -9.97 17.60 6.73
CA LYS A 226 -9.90 17.03 5.37
C LYS A 226 -10.55 17.99 4.39
N GLU A 227 -9.82 18.31 3.34
CA GLU A 227 -10.23 19.27 2.32
C GLU A 227 -10.31 18.63 0.95
N THR A 228 -11.27 19.08 0.14
CA THR A 228 -11.31 18.78 -1.30
C THR A 228 -11.65 20.06 -2.04
N ALA A 229 -10.74 20.48 -2.89
CA ALA A 229 -10.89 21.65 -3.76
C ALA A 229 -11.36 21.21 -5.14
N PHE A 230 -12.16 22.06 -5.81
CA PHE A 230 -12.58 21.83 -7.18
C PHE A 230 -12.49 23.11 -8.03
N GLN A 231 -12.14 22.94 -9.31
CA GLN A 231 -12.10 24.03 -10.27
C GLN A 231 -13.33 23.96 -11.19
N THR A 232 -14.01 25.09 -11.35
CA THR A 232 -15.23 25.21 -12.20
C THR A 232 -14.96 24.94 -13.68
N SER A 233 -13.70 24.96 -14.12
CA SER A 233 -13.27 24.57 -15.47
C SER A 233 -13.35 23.06 -15.74
N ASP A 234 -13.47 22.21 -14.73
CA ASP A 234 -13.55 20.76 -14.91
C ASP A 234 -14.92 20.30 -15.46
N PHE A 235 -15.94 21.17 -15.44
CA PHE A 235 -17.30 20.82 -15.89
C PHE A 235 -17.82 21.57 -17.14
N LEU A 236 -17.13 22.61 -17.65
CA LEU A 236 -17.49 23.21 -18.96
C LEU A 236 -17.19 22.29 -20.18
N ARG A 237 -16.95 20.99 -19.95
CA ARG A 237 -17.09 19.91 -20.93
C ARG A 237 -18.50 19.29 -20.97
N GLY A 238 -19.47 19.89 -20.28
CA GLY A 238 -20.90 19.61 -20.47
C GLY A 238 -21.47 20.37 -21.67
N ALA A 239 -21.73 19.62 -22.75
CA ALA A 239 -22.24 20.04 -24.05
C ALA A 239 -23.18 21.26 -24.10
N SER A 240 -22.88 22.23 -24.98
CA SER A 240 -23.82 23.27 -25.42
C SER A 240 -24.60 22.81 -26.68
N PRO A 241 -25.90 23.15 -26.84
CA PRO A 241 -26.76 22.56 -27.89
C PRO A 241 -26.64 23.22 -29.28
N GLY A 242 -25.59 24.00 -29.54
CA GLY A 242 -25.49 24.84 -30.75
C GLY A 242 -24.54 24.34 -31.84
N MET A 243 -23.78 23.27 -31.59
CA MET A 243 -22.72 22.81 -32.50
C MET A 243 -22.95 21.38 -33.00
N VAL A 244 -24.10 21.10 -33.61
CA VAL A 244 -24.31 19.79 -34.24
C VAL A 244 -24.05 19.82 -35.75
N VAL A 245 -24.13 20.98 -36.43
CA VAL A 245 -23.96 21.00 -37.89
C VAL A 245 -22.50 21.13 -38.36
N PRO A 246 -21.62 21.97 -37.76
CA PRO A 246 -20.19 21.96 -38.13
C PRO A 246 -19.46 20.73 -37.57
N SER A 247 -19.90 20.21 -36.42
CA SER A 247 -19.27 19.07 -35.74
C SER A 247 -19.55 17.74 -36.44
N VAL A 248 -20.71 17.54 -37.07
CA VAL A 248 -20.94 16.31 -37.86
C VAL A 248 -20.06 16.30 -39.10
N ILE A 249 -19.81 17.46 -39.74
CA ILE A 249 -18.91 17.53 -40.89
C ILE A 249 -17.45 17.31 -40.45
N LEU A 250 -17.00 17.94 -39.36
CA LEU A 250 -15.64 17.73 -38.82
C LEU A 250 -15.44 16.33 -38.24
N THR A 251 -16.48 15.70 -37.69
CA THR A 251 -16.41 14.30 -37.23
C THR A 251 -16.53 13.34 -38.39
N VAL A 252 -17.23 13.63 -39.48
CA VAL A 252 -17.23 12.76 -40.67
C VAL A 252 -15.90 12.88 -41.41
N PHE A 253 -15.35 14.07 -41.63
CA PHE A 253 -14.00 14.23 -42.18
C PHE A 253 -12.92 13.78 -41.21
N GLY A 254 -13.14 13.95 -39.90
CA GLY A 254 -12.27 13.47 -38.83
C GLY A 254 -12.33 11.96 -38.68
N VAL A 255 -13.47 11.31 -38.89
CA VAL A 255 -13.65 9.85 -38.88
C VAL A 255 -13.17 9.26 -40.19
N ILE A 256 -13.37 9.90 -41.34
CA ILE A 256 -12.76 9.48 -42.61
C ILE A 256 -11.24 9.67 -42.53
N GLY A 257 -10.77 10.78 -41.95
CA GLY A 257 -9.36 11.04 -41.68
C GLY A 257 -8.78 10.09 -40.64
N PHE A 258 -9.53 9.73 -39.61
CA PHE A 258 -9.15 8.78 -38.58
C PHE A 258 -9.21 7.34 -39.08
N ILE A 259 -10.15 6.98 -39.96
CA ILE A 259 -10.21 5.70 -40.65
C ILE A 259 -9.08 5.63 -41.67
N ALA A 260 -8.79 6.69 -42.43
CA ALA A 260 -7.64 6.77 -43.32
C ALA A 260 -6.32 6.76 -42.53
N TYR A 261 -6.27 7.36 -41.34
CA TYR A 261 -5.16 7.33 -40.40
C TYR A 261 -5.02 5.97 -39.75
N LEU A 262 -6.11 5.27 -39.39
CA LEU A 262 -6.12 3.91 -38.88
C LEU A 262 -5.83 2.89 -39.97
N LEU A 263 -6.21 3.13 -41.22
CA LEU A 263 -5.81 2.36 -42.39
C LEU A 263 -4.36 2.69 -42.78
N LYS A 264 -3.88 3.91 -42.55
CA LYS A 264 -2.45 4.26 -42.57
C LYS A 264 -1.70 3.66 -41.38
N ILE A 265 -2.26 3.48 -40.19
CA ILE A 265 -1.61 2.84 -39.03
C ILE A 265 -1.71 1.34 -39.11
N LYS A 266 -2.77 0.74 -39.66
CA LYS A 266 -2.81 -0.69 -39.99
C LYS A 266 -1.98 -0.97 -41.22
N GLY A 267 -1.94 -0.05 -42.18
CA GLY A 267 -1.06 -0.05 -43.34
C GLY A 267 0.39 0.11 -42.91
N TRP A 268 0.71 1.04 -42.01
CA TRP A 268 2.04 1.32 -41.44
C TRP A 268 2.40 0.34 -40.33
N LYS A 269 1.48 -0.26 -39.57
CA LYS A 269 1.77 -1.43 -38.72
C LYS A 269 2.03 -2.65 -39.58
N ARG A 270 1.25 -2.91 -40.65
CA ARG A 270 1.58 -3.97 -41.60
C ARG A 270 2.83 -3.67 -42.43
N PHE A 271 3.15 -2.39 -42.66
CA PHE A 271 4.34 -1.94 -43.38
C PHE A 271 5.55 -1.84 -42.45
N ALA A 272 5.40 -1.56 -41.15
CA ALA A 272 6.45 -1.56 -40.12
C ALA A 272 6.66 -2.96 -39.53
N ASP A 273 5.65 -3.81 -39.46
CA ASP A 273 5.80 -5.26 -39.29
C ASP A 273 6.47 -5.88 -40.53
N LYS A 274 6.35 -5.24 -41.72
CA LYS A 274 7.10 -5.60 -42.94
C LYS A 274 8.47 -4.91 -43.09
N LEU A 275 8.72 -3.74 -42.49
CA LEU A 275 9.98 -2.99 -42.58
C LEU A 275 10.86 -3.13 -41.33
N GLY A 276 10.31 -3.62 -40.22
CA GLY A 276 10.96 -3.81 -38.92
C GLY A 276 11.10 -5.27 -38.49
N LYS A 277 10.72 -6.24 -39.35
CA LYS A 277 11.33 -7.57 -39.31
C LYS A 277 12.67 -7.52 -40.04
N ALA A 278 13.61 -6.77 -39.47
CA ALA A 278 15.01 -6.95 -39.82
C ALA A 278 15.34 -8.42 -39.54
N ASN A 279 15.98 -9.09 -40.48
CA ASN A 279 16.33 -10.50 -40.32
C ASN A 279 17.41 -10.61 -39.22
N MET A 280 16.98 -10.72 -37.96
CA MET A 280 17.86 -11.03 -36.83
C MET A 280 18.51 -12.38 -37.12
N THR A 281 19.78 -12.33 -37.54
CA THR A 281 20.58 -13.46 -37.97
C THR A 281 21.86 -13.49 -37.14
N LEU A 282 22.49 -14.67 -37.10
CA LEU A 282 23.75 -14.90 -36.42
C LEU A 282 24.90 -14.60 -37.38
N ASP A 283 25.95 -14.00 -36.85
CA ASP A 283 27.13 -13.60 -37.60
C ASP A 283 28.11 -14.79 -37.79
N PRO A 284 28.26 -15.33 -39.01
CA PRO A 284 29.17 -16.44 -39.29
C PRO A 284 30.64 -16.11 -39.02
N ASP A 285 31.03 -14.83 -39.08
CA ASP A 285 32.41 -14.41 -38.87
C ASP A 285 32.82 -14.48 -37.39
N THR A 286 31.84 -14.38 -36.49
CA THR A 286 32.07 -14.53 -35.05
C THR A 286 32.00 -15.99 -34.58
N ALA A 287 31.30 -16.86 -35.33
CA ALA A 287 30.97 -18.21 -34.90
C ALA A 287 32.22 -19.09 -34.67
N HIS A 288 32.26 -19.74 -33.51
CA HIS A 288 33.28 -20.74 -33.21
C HIS A 288 33.26 -21.89 -34.26
N PRO A 289 34.41 -22.43 -34.70
CA PRO A 289 34.46 -23.46 -35.76
C PRO A 289 33.72 -24.78 -35.49
N TRP A 290 33.44 -25.11 -34.22
CA TRP A 290 32.58 -26.24 -33.85
C TRP A 290 31.07 -25.99 -34.03
N LEU A 291 30.66 -24.76 -34.32
CA LEU A 291 29.26 -24.40 -34.46
C LEU A 291 28.82 -24.48 -35.92
N LEU A 292 27.62 -25.03 -36.14
CA LEU A 292 26.95 -24.98 -37.42
C LEU A 292 25.75 -24.04 -37.34
N LEU A 293 25.74 -23.03 -38.22
CA LEU A 293 24.62 -22.13 -38.39
C LEU A 293 23.60 -22.73 -39.36
N SER A 294 22.31 -22.50 -39.11
CA SER A 294 21.26 -22.90 -40.04
C SER A 294 21.30 -22.06 -41.32
N LYS A 295 20.75 -22.59 -42.42
CA LYS A 295 20.76 -21.90 -43.73
C LYS A 295 20.08 -20.54 -43.72
N ASP A 296 19.09 -20.35 -42.86
CA ASP A 296 18.39 -19.08 -42.66
C ASP A 296 19.10 -18.13 -41.69
N GLY A 297 20.27 -18.54 -41.15
CA GLY A 297 21.08 -17.74 -40.23
C GLY A 297 20.46 -17.56 -38.84
N LYS A 298 19.36 -18.25 -38.51
CA LYS A 298 18.61 -18.03 -37.26
C LYS A 298 18.88 -19.07 -36.17
N GLY A 299 19.50 -20.19 -36.52
CA GLY A 299 19.78 -21.30 -35.62
C GLY A 299 21.26 -21.57 -35.51
N VAL A 300 21.67 -22.05 -34.35
CA VAL A 300 23.01 -22.52 -34.06
C VAL A 300 22.93 -23.86 -33.35
N ARG A 301 23.77 -24.80 -33.78
CA ARG A 301 23.89 -26.11 -33.13
C ARG A 301 25.35 -26.56 -33.12
N TRP A 302 25.64 -27.56 -32.31
CA TRP A 302 26.94 -28.21 -32.35
C TRP A 302 27.14 -28.98 -33.67
N GLY A 303 28.29 -28.79 -34.29
CA GLY A 303 28.72 -29.45 -35.51
C GLY A 303 29.41 -30.79 -35.24
N GLU A 304 29.33 -31.72 -36.18
CA GLU A 304 30.03 -33.02 -36.08
C GLU A 304 31.51 -32.91 -36.46
N GLU A 305 31.86 -31.90 -37.26
CA GLU A 305 33.22 -31.63 -37.73
C GLU A 305 33.61 -30.17 -37.54
N TRP A 306 34.92 -29.94 -37.41
CA TRP A 306 35.52 -28.61 -37.37
C TRP A 306 35.31 -27.89 -38.71
N GLN A 307 34.59 -26.77 -38.68
CA GLN A 307 34.28 -26.03 -39.89
C GLN A 307 35.51 -25.24 -40.37
N LYS A 308 35.83 -25.36 -41.68
CA LYS A 308 36.96 -24.67 -42.32
C LYS A 308 36.58 -23.25 -42.73
N TRP A 309 36.32 -22.39 -41.76
CA TRP A 309 36.07 -20.97 -42.00
C TRP A 309 37.39 -20.18 -42.07
N PRO A 310 37.43 -19.04 -42.79
CA PRO A 310 38.57 -18.13 -42.74
C PRO A 310 38.84 -17.69 -41.30
N GLU A 311 40.11 -17.74 -40.88
CA GLU A 311 40.51 -17.22 -39.58
C GLU A 311 40.42 -15.69 -39.57
N GLY A 312 39.88 -15.14 -38.49
CA GLY A 312 39.69 -13.70 -38.32
C GLY A 312 39.72 -13.30 -36.85
N PRO A 313 39.98 -12.01 -36.56
CA PRO A 313 40.05 -11.51 -35.19
C PRO A 313 38.69 -11.58 -34.46
N GLU A 314 37.58 -11.47 -35.20
CA GLU A 314 36.21 -11.47 -34.67
C GLU A 314 35.71 -12.85 -34.21
N ARG A 315 36.39 -13.93 -34.63
CA ARG A 315 35.97 -15.31 -34.38
C ARG A 315 36.33 -15.77 -32.97
N PHE A 316 35.39 -16.39 -32.27
CA PHE A 316 35.70 -17.07 -31.00
C PHE A 316 36.52 -18.34 -31.23
N ASP A 317 37.61 -18.52 -30.46
CA ASP A 317 38.52 -19.69 -30.57
C ASP A 317 38.36 -20.72 -29.45
N THR A 318 37.85 -20.29 -28.31
CA THR A 318 37.86 -21.05 -27.05
C THR A 318 36.44 -21.33 -26.59
N TRP A 319 35.59 -20.30 -26.55
CA TRP A 319 34.18 -20.44 -26.20
C TRP A 319 33.37 -20.78 -27.44
N CYS A 320 32.58 -21.85 -27.38
CA CYS A 320 31.68 -22.26 -28.46
C CYS A 320 30.44 -21.36 -28.54
N CYS A 321 30.66 -20.09 -28.88
CA CYS A 321 29.63 -19.07 -28.99
C CYS A 321 29.64 -18.36 -30.35
N VAL A 322 28.57 -17.61 -30.58
CA VAL A 322 28.34 -16.81 -31.78
C VAL A 322 27.56 -15.55 -31.38
N LEU A 323 27.77 -14.46 -32.11
CA LEU A 323 27.01 -13.23 -31.93
C LEU A 323 25.88 -13.08 -32.95
N GLY A 324 24.88 -12.28 -32.58
CA GLY A 324 23.95 -11.71 -33.54
C GLY A 324 24.65 -10.71 -34.46
N TYR A 325 24.29 -10.73 -35.72
CA TYR A 325 24.81 -9.83 -36.76
C TYR A 325 24.52 -8.36 -36.44
N GLU A 326 23.28 -8.08 -36.02
CA GLU A 326 22.88 -6.74 -35.61
C GLU A 326 23.27 -6.47 -34.16
N GLY A 327 23.98 -5.35 -33.95
CA GLY A 327 24.30 -4.81 -32.63
C GLY A 327 23.73 -3.41 -32.46
N PHE A 328 23.22 -3.11 -31.26
CA PHE A 328 22.47 -1.89 -30.99
C PHE A 328 23.22 -0.95 -30.04
N THR A 329 23.10 0.36 -30.28
CA THR A 329 23.73 1.43 -29.47
C THR A 329 22.72 2.40 -28.86
N SER A 330 21.41 2.13 -28.99
CA SER A 330 20.33 2.95 -28.44
C SER A 330 18.99 2.21 -28.51
N GLY A 331 18.01 2.67 -27.74
CA GLY A 331 16.63 2.16 -27.79
C GLY A 331 16.38 0.87 -27.00
N GLN A 332 15.18 0.32 -27.19
CA GLN A 332 14.73 -0.93 -26.56
C GLN A 332 14.63 -2.05 -27.60
N HIS A 333 15.26 -3.17 -27.32
CA HIS A 333 15.36 -4.31 -28.23
C HIS A 333 15.01 -5.60 -27.51
N THR A 334 14.40 -6.54 -28.22
CA THR A 334 13.98 -7.81 -27.65
C THR A 334 14.22 -8.94 -28.64
N TRP A 335 14.76 -10.04 -28.12
CA TRP A 335 15.00 -11.28 -28.86
C TRP A 335 14.29 -12.43 -28.17
N GLU A 336 13.72 -13.33 -28.96
CA GLU A 336 13.11 -14.56 -28.46
C GLU A 336 13.91 -15.77 -28.95
N VAL A 337 14.50 -16.51 -28.04
CA VAL A 337 15.36 -17.65 -28.35
C VAL A 337 14.68 -18.92 -27.85
N THR A 338 14.44 -19.85 -28.77
CA THR A 338 13.98 -21.19 -28.43
C THR A 338 15.15 -21.95 -27.80
N VAL A 339 14.95 -22.38 -26.55
CA VAL A 339 15.91 -23.11 -25.71
C VAL A 339 15.26 -24.46 -25.38
N ASP A 340 15.49 -25.48 -26.21
CA ASP A 340 14.85 -26.79 -26.00
C ASP A 340 15.57 -27.61 -24.90
N SER A 341 15.23 -28.89 -24.73
CA SER A 341 15.78 -29.86 -23.77
C SER A 341 17.31 -30.13 -23.87
N ALA A 342 18.03 -29.28 -24.59
CA ALA A 342 19.48 -29.25 -24.67
C ALA A 342 20.13 -29.29 -23.28
N LYS A 343 21.15 -30.14 -23.15
CA LYS A 343 21.85 -30.35 -21.86
C LYS A 343 22.57 -29.08 -21.42
N SER A 344 23.28 -28.41 -22.33
CA SER A 344 24.03 -27.19 -22.00
C SER A 344 23.94 -26.10 -23.07
N TRP A 345 23.56 -24.90 -22.64
CA TRP A 345 23.38 -23.74 -23.51
C TRP A 345 23.49 -22.44 -22.73
N GLY A 346 23.68 -21.34 -23.45
CA GLY A 346 23.75 -19.99 -22.90
C GLY A 346 23.11 -18.98 -23.83
N VAL A 347 22.38 -18.04 -23.24
CA VAL A 347 21.74 -16.94 -23.97
C VAL A 347 22.01 -15.65 -23.21
N GLY A 348 22.40 -14.60 -23.92
CA GLY A 348 22.65 -13.31 -23.32
C GLY A 348 22.96 -12.22 -24.32
N LEU A 349 23.52 -11.13 -23.82
CA LEU A 349 23.97 -9.98 -24.59
C LEU A 349 25.44 -9.71 -24.31
N ALA A 350 26.20 -9.39 -25.36
CA ALA A 350 27.62 -9.11 -25.29
C ALA A 350 27.95 -7.74 -25.91
N ARG A 351 28.92 -7.03 -25.35
CA ARG A 351 29.53 -5.89 -26.04
C ARG A 351 30.31 -6.36 -27.27
N ALA A 352 30.40 -5.50 -28.28
CA ALA A 352 31.23 -5.72 -29.45
C ALA A 352 32.69 -6.01 -29.06
N SER A 353 33.25 -5.29 -28.08
CA SER A 353 34.62 -5.49 -27.56
C SER A 353 34.84 -6.74 -26.72
N LEU A 354 33.82 -7.58 -26.49
CA LEU A 354 33.98 -8.80 -25.70
C LEU A 354 35.10 -9.67 -26.28
N GLN A 355 36.09 -10.00 -25.45
CA GLN A 355 37.28 -10.70 -25.92
C GLN A 355 36.94 -12.06 -26.58
N ARG A 356 37.48 -12.24 -27.78
CA ARG A 356 37.21 -13.43 -28.62
C ARG A 356 38.17 -14.59 -28.39
N LYS A 357 39.36 -14.32 -27.83
CA LYS A 357 40.47 -15.27 -27.74
C LYS A 357 40.79 -15.65 -26.30
N GLY A 358 40.97 -16.94 -26.05
CA GLY A 358 41.39 -17.48 -24.75
C GLY A 358 40.27 -17.61 -23.70
N ARG A 359 40.67 -17.95 -22.47
CA ARG A 359 39.76 -18.25 -21.34
C ARG A 359 39.64 -17.06 -20.38
N ILE A 360 38.81 -16.09 -20.73
CA ILE A 360 38.45 -14.99 -19.82
C ILE A 360 37.18 -15.33 -19.03
N PRO A 361 37.09 -14.93 -17.74
CA PRO A 361 35.87 -15.06 -16.95
C PRO A 361 34.70 -14.30 -17.60
N LEU A 362 33.71 -15.05 -18.05
CA LEU A 362 32.47 -14.52 -18.60
C LEU A 362 31.68 -13.79 -17.50
N SER A 363 31.62 -12.47 -17.57
CA SER A 363 30.96 -11.63 -16.55
C SER A 363 30.50 -10.28 -17.10
N PRO A 364 29.66 -9.53 -16.36
CA PRO A 364 29.20 -8.21 -16.78
C PRO A 364 30.33 -7.19 -16.86
N GLN A 365 31.38 -7.35 -16.05
CA GLN A 365 32.57 -6.50 -16.06
C GLN A 365 33.31 -6.59 -17.39
N GLU A 366 33.40 -7.80 -17.94
CA GLU A 366 33.97 -8.10 -19.26
C GLU A 366 32.98 -7.82 -20.41
N GLY A 367 31.80 -7.29 -20.10
CA GLY A 367 30.80 -6.89 -21.10
C GLY A 367 29.88 -8.01 -21.57
N LEU A 368 29.63 -9.03 -20.73
CA LEU A 368 28.68 -10.11 -21.01
C LEU A 368 27.59 -10.22 -19.92
N TRP A 369 26.33 -10.16 -20.36
CA TRP A 369 25.15 -10.37 -19.52
C TRP A 369 24.39 -11.58 -20.03
N ALA A 370 24.56 -12.74 -19.38
CA ALA A 370 23.98 -13.99 -19.88
C ALA A 370 23.47 -14.91 -18.76
N VAL A 371 22.52 -15.76 -19.12
CA VAL A 371 22.12 -16.92 -18.32
C VAL A 371 22.59 -18.19 -19.02
N VAL A 372 23.06 -19.16 -18.25
CA VAL A 372 23.61 -20.42 -18.74
C VAL A 372 22.98 -21.61 -18.03
N LYS A 373 22.63 -22.63 -18.82
CA LYS A 373 22.27 -23.96 -18.35
C LYS A 373 23.43 -24.90 -18.63
N LEU A 374 23.85 -25.63 -17.60
CA LEU A 374 24.90 -26.64 -17.63
C LEU A 374 24.34 -27.91 -16.99
N ASP A 375 23.91 -28.86 -17.81
CA ASP A 375 23.25 -30.09 -17.37
C ASP A 375 22.13 -29.82 -16.35
N LYS A 376 22.39 -30.07 -15.05
CA LYS A 376 21.47 -29.88 -13.92
C LYS A 376 21.61 -28.54 -13.20
N VAL A 377 22.32 -27.57 -13.77
CA VAL A 377 22.63 -26.29 -13.14
C VAL A 377 22.19 -25.15 -14.06
N PHE A 378 21.40 -24.21 -13.53
CA PHE A 378 21.01 -22.99 -14.24
C PHE A 378 21.49 -21.77 -13.44
N ARG A 379 22.16 -20.82 -14.09
CA ARG A 379 22.79 -19.67 -13.42
C ARG A 379 22.78 -18.41 -14.29
N ALA A 380 22.71 -17.25 -13.66
CA ALA A 380 23.09 -15.99 -14.28
C ALA A 380 24.59 -15.75 -14.09
N LEU A 381 25.28 -15.30 -15.14
CA LEU A 381 26.70 -14.96 -15.12
C LEU A 381 26.91 -13.61 -14.43
N THR A 382 26.70 -13.55 -13.12
CA THR A 382 27.01 -12.41 -12.26
C THR A 382 28.42 -12.55 -11.67
N SER A 383 28.96 -11.44 -11.16
CA SER A 383 30.28 -11.35 -10.54
C SER A 383 30.13 -10.76 -9.13
N PRO A 384 30.93 -11.21 -8.13
CA PRO A 384 32.10 -12.09 -8.24
C PRO A 384 31.77 -13.59 -8.36
N LYS A 385 30.54 -14.01 -8.07
CA LYS A 385 30.08 -15.39 -8.18
C LYS A 385 28.76 -15.45 -8.94
N CYS A 386 28.64 -16.39 -9.86
CA CYS A 386 27.40 -16.59 -10.63
C CYS A 386 26.21 -16.89 -9.71
N THR A 387 25.09 -16.22 -9.97
CA THR A 387 23.84 -16.37 -9.21
C THR A 387 23.11 -17.64 -9.67
N PRO A 388 22.83 -18.60 -8.76
CA PRO A 388 22.04 -19.78 -9.11
C PRO A 388 20.57 -19.41 -9.37
N LEU A 389 20.00 -20.03 -10.40
CA LEU A 389 18.61 -19.88 -10.80
C LEU A 389 17.89 -21.24 -10.73
N PRO A 390 16.59 -21.28 -10.35
CA PRO A 390 15.85 -22.54 -10.30
C PRO A 390 15.67 -23.16 -11.69
N LEU A 391 15.88 -24.48 -11.81
CA LEU A 391 15.65 -25.21 -13.07
C LEU A 391 14.19 -25.13 -13.53
N THR A 392 13.24 -24.99 -12.59
CA THR A 392 11.80 -24.83 -12.86
C THR A 392 11.48 -23.55 -13.63
N CYS A 393 12.39 -22.58 -13.65
CA CYS A 393 12.21 -21.30 -14.35
C CYS A 393 12.71 -21.33 -15.80
N ILE A 394 13.23 -22.46 -16.29
CA ILE A 394 13.68 -22.58 -17.69
C ILE A 394 12.43 -22.64 -18.60
N PRO A 395 12.19 -21.64 -19.46
CA PRO A 395 11.07 -21.64 -20.39
C PRO A 395 11.41 -22.46 -21.64
N ARG A 396 10.42 -22.74 -22.50
CA ARG A 396 10.69 -23.25 -23.87
C ARG A 396 11.27 -22.16 -24.76
N ARG A 397 10.82 -20.92 -24.56
CA ARG A 397 11.27 -19.73 -25.27
C ARG A 397 11.73 -18.67 -24.27
N MET A 398 13.01 -18.35 -24.34
CA MET A 398 13.65 -17.32 -23.52
C MET A 398 13.53 -15.98 -24.24
N ARG A 399 12.90 -15.00 -23.60
CA ARG A 399 12.93 -13.61 -24.05
C ARG A 399 14.09 -12.89 -23.38
N VAL A 400 14.92 -12.25 -24.20
CA VAL A 400 16.03 -11.39 -23.78
C VAL A 400 15.66 -9.97 -24.17
N SER A 401 15.72 -9.04 -23.22
CA SER A 401 15.38 -7.64 -23.45
C SER A 401 16.54 -6.73 -23.07
N LEU A 402 16.80 -5.75 -23.93
CA LEU A 402 17.76 -4.68 -23.76
C LEU A 402 17.00 -3.35 -23.65
N ASP A 403 17.21 -2.63 -22.56
CA ASP A 403 16.90 -1.19 -22.49
C ASP A 403 18.23 -0.45 -22.42
N TYR A 404 18.70 0.04 -23.58
CA TYR A 404 20.03 0.60 -23.72
C TYR A 404 20.21 1.85 -22.84
N GLU A 405 19.23 2.74 -22.84
CA GLU A 405 19.26 4.01 -22.11
C GLU A 405 19.24 3.80 -20.59
N LYS A 406 18.55 2.76 -20.11
CA LYS A 406 18.54 2.39 -18.69
C LYS A 406 19.69 1.48 -18.27
N GLY A 407 20.56 1.06 -19.20
CA GLY A 407 21.63 0.13 -18.88
C GLY A 407 21.14 -1.28 -18.51
N GLN A 408 19.92 -1.66 -18.88
CA GLN A 408 19.24 -2.84 -18.31
C GLN A 408 19.21 -4.02 -19.30
N VAL A 409 19.54 -5.20 -18.79
CA VAL A 409 19.39 -6.49 -19.50
C VAL A 409 18.51 -7.41 -18.66
N ALA A 410 17.41 -7.90 -19.25
CA ALA A 410 16.43 -8.72 -18.57
C ALA A 410 16.09 -10.00 -19.34
N PHE A 411 15.75 -11.05 -18.60
CA PHE A 411 15.38 -12.38 -19.08
C PHE A 411 14.00 -12.72 -18.55
N SER A 412 13.11 -13.14 -19.44
CA SER A 412 11.74 -13.53 -19.10
C SER A 412 11.28 -14.72 -19.94
N ASN A 413 10.22 -15.37 -19.50
CA ASN A 413 9.54 -16.39 -20.29
C ASN A 413 8.75 -15.72 -21.43
N ALA A 414 9.07 -16.02 -22.68
CA ALA A 414 8.42 -15.38 -23.83
C ALA A 414 6.93 -15.77 -23.99
N ASP A 415 6.50 -16.90 -23.42
CA ASP A 415 5.14 -17.42 -23.53
C ASP A 415 4.20 -16.86 -22.45
N THR A 416 4.73 -16.53 -21.27
CA THR A 416 3.95 -16.15 -20.08
C THR A 416 4.31 -14.78 -19.50
N ASP A 417 5.31 -14.12 -20.05
CA ASP A 417 5.89 -12.84 -19.59
C ASP A 417 6.44 -12.88 -18.14
N VAL A 418 6.58 -14.06 -17.54
CA VAL A 418 7.13 -14.21 -16.18
C VAL A 418 8.63 -13.85 -16.18
N PRO A 419 9.08 -12.92 -15.34
CA PRO A 419 10.49 -12.56 -15.25
C PRO A 419 11.32 -13.71 -14.65
N ILE A 420 12.49 -13.97 -15.25
CA ILE A 420 13.44 -15.01 -14.82
C ILE A 420 14.61 -14.38 -14.08
N PHE A 421 15.24 -13.36 -14.69
CA PHE A 421 16.38 -12.68 -14.10
C PHE A 421 16.60 -11.31 -14.73
N THR A 422 17.00 -10.31 -13.94
CA THR A 422 17.37 -8.98 -14.43
C THR A 422 18.71 -8.58 -13.87
N PHE A 423 19.63 -8.19 -14.74
CA PHE A 423 20.93 -7.67 -14.32
C PHE A 423 20.77 -6.25 -13.77
N LEU A 424 21.64 -5.90 -12.81
CA LEU A 424 21.74 -4.53 -12.33
C LEU A 424 22.12 -3.59 -13.49
N PRO A 425 21.61 -2.34 -13.48
CA PRO A 425 21.95 -1.36 -14.51
C PRO A 425 23.46 -1.24 -14.70
N ALA A 426 23.90 -1.36 -15.95
CA ALA A 426 25.29 -1.31 -16.34
C ALA A 426 25.51 -0.28 -17.45
N SER A 427 26.63 0.43 -17.40
CA SER A 427 27.02 1.32 -18.50
C SER A 427 27.46 0.50 -19.71
N PHE A 428 26.89 0.72 -20.89
CA PHE A 428 27.30 0.06 -22.13
C PHE A 428 28.48 0.72 -22.84
N LYS A 429 29.04 1.81 -22.27
CA LYS A 429 30.20 2.55 -22.79
C LYS A 429 30.08 3.04 -24.24
N GLY A 430 28.85 3.22 -24.74
CA GLY A 430 28.62 3.62 -26.14
C GLY A 430 28.85 2.49 -27.16
N GLU A 431 29.07 1.27 -26.70
CA GLU A 431 29.40 0.14 -27.56
C GLU A 431 28.15 -0.56 -28.08
N ARG A 432 28.27 -1.19 -29.26
CA ARG A 432 27.23 -2.07 -29.79
C ARG A 432 27.03 -3.27 -28.88
N ILE A 433 25.77 -3.53 -28.54
CA ILE A 433 25.34 -4.72 -27.82
C ILE A 433 24.75 -5.71 -28.80
N HIS A 434 25.36 -6.90 -28.86
CA HIS A 434 24.97 -7.99 -29.73
C HIS A 434 24.30 -9.09 -28.92
N LEU A 435 23.37 -9.81 -29.54
CA LEU A 435 22.91 -11.08 -28.99
C LEU A 435 24.11 -12.05 -28.89
N TRP A 436 24.20 -12.80 -27.81
CA TRP A 436 25.23 -13.80 -27.57
C TRP A 436 24.57 -15.15 -27.33
N LEU A 437 24.95 -16.15 -28.13
CA LEU A 437 24.48 -17.53 -27.98
C LEU A 437 25.67 -18.45 -27.76
N TRP A 438 25.50 -19.39 -26.83
CA TRP A 438 26.51 -20.39 -26.50
C TRP A 438 25.88 -21.78 -26.47
N VAL A 439 26.58 -22.74 -27.05
CA VAL A 439 26.11 -24.13 -27.19
C VAL A 439 27.24 -25.06 -26.81
N TRP A 440 26.93 -26.07 -26.01
CA TRP A 440 27.90 -27.06 -25.57
C TRP A 440 27.19 -28.41 -25.51
N ASP A 441 27.72 -29.41 -26.23
CA ASP A 441 27.14 -30.74 -26.52
C ASP A 441 26.42 -30.88 -27.87
N LYS A 442 26.50 -32.09 -28.45
CA LYS A 442 25.99 -32.50 -29.77
C LYS A 442 24.47 -32.38 -29.89
N GLU A 443 23.76 -32.55 -28.78
CA GLU A 443 22.30 -32.45 -28.71
C GLU A 443 21.81 -31.00 -28.52
N SER A 444 22.73 -30.07 -28.25
CA SER A 444 22.37 -28.70 -27.94
C SER A 444 22.20 -27.87 -29.21
N TRP A 445 21.07 -27.18 -29.32
CA TRP A 445 20.80 -26.22 -30.38
C TRP A 445 19.96 -25.06 -29.83
N LEU A 446 20.12 -23.90 -30.44
CA LEU A 446 19.39 -22.68 -30.13
C LEU A 446 18.85 -22.08 -31.43
N ARG A 447 17.67 -21.45 -31.38
CA ARG A 447 17.11 -20.80 -32.56
C ARG A 447 16.39 -19.50 -32.22
N LEU A 448 16.64 -18.47 -33.01
CA LEU A 448 15.91 -17.21 -33.00
C LEU A 448 14.48 -17.43 -33.52
N SER A 449 13.52 -16.97 -32.72
CA SER A 449 12.10 -17.03 -33.05
C SER A 449 11.73 -15.83 -33.95
N PRO A 450 10.77 -16.02 -34.88
CA PRO A 450 10.45 -15.05 -35.94
C PRO A 450 9.55 -13.88 -35.54
#